data_AF-A0A5C9ERN7-F1
#
_entry.id   AF-A0A5C9ERN7-F1
#
_cell.length_a   1.000
_cell.length_b   1.000
_cell.length_c   1.000
_cell.angle_alpha   90.00
_cell.angle_beta   90.00
_cell.angle_gamma   90.00
#
_symmetry.space_group_name_H-M   'P 1'
#
loop_
_entity.id
_entity.type
_entity.pdbx_description
1 polymer ?
#
loop_
_entity_poly.entity_id
_entity_poly.type
_entity_poly.pdbx_seq_one_letter_code
_entity_poly.pdbx_strand_id
1 'polypeptide(L)'
;MPDDQVKRFEKAMKKGFMSLLALTVLEKKPRHGYGIMKDIKDLTLGLWEPPASTMYTILDDLSENDLIHIIEEKVKDKRTRKVYGLTPKGEETLKELIKKQREMMKGMRSIIVSTLGMDEQDFPAEDIEQFINPPIMLGKLEAASEEEKRELLEKRKQFLKMRIKRFKSMLQNIEKKLENLQKNE
;
A
#
# COMPACT_ATOMS: atom_id res chain seq x y z
N MET A 1 -9.57 -24.99 -16.08
CA MET A 1 -8.43 -24.42 -16.82
C MET A 1 -7.57 -23.60 -15.86
N PRO A 2 -6.27 -23.38 -16.13
CA PRO A 2 -5.37 -22.61 -15.26
C PRO A 2 -5.90 -21.19 -14.93
N ASP A 3 -6.63 -20.57 -15.86
CA ASP A 3 -7.18 -19.21 -15.75
C ASP A 3 -8.15 -19.01 -14.57
N ASP A 4 -8.94 -20.03 -14.21
CA ASP A 4 -9.92 -19.90 -13.12
C ASP A 4 -9.23 -19.84 -11.75
N GLN A 5 -8.14 -20.59 -11.60
CA GLN A 5 -7.35 -20.58 -10.37
C GLN A 5 -6.55 -19.28 -10.25
N VAL A 6 -5.96 -18.79 -11.36
CA VAL A 6 -5.25 -17.51 -11.37
C VAL A 6 -6.18 -16.36 -10.97
N LYS A 7 -7.38 -16.28 -11.56
CA LYS A 7 -8.38 -15.27 -11.21
C LYS A 7 -8.80 -15.35 -9.74
N ARG A 8 -8.92 -16.56 -9.19
CA ARG A 8 -9.24 -16.77 -7.77
C ARG A 8 -8.14 -16.21 -6.86
N PHE A 9 -6.87 -16.53 -7.13
CA PHE A 9 -5.74 -16.02 -6.36
C PHE A 9 -5.64 -14.50 -6.48
N GLU A 10 -5.76 -13.96 -7.69
CA GLU A 10 -5.75 -12.51 -7.94
C GLU A 10 -6.84 -11.80 -7.14
N LYS A 11 -8.07 -12.32 -7.16
CA LYS A 11 -9.20 -11.74 -6.40
C LYS A 11 -8.92 -11.78 -4.89
N ALA A 12 -8.38 -12.88 -4.37
CA ALA A 12 -8.06 -13.00 -2.95
C ALA A 12 -6.95 -12.01 -2.53
N MET A 13 -5.88 -11.90 -3.33
CA MET A 13 -4.79 -10.95 -3.10
C MET A 13 -5.28 -9.50 -3.16
N LYS A 14 -6.08 -9.15 -4.17
CA LYS A 14 -6.69 -7.82 -4.31
C LYS A 14 -7.59 -7.51 -3.12
N LYS A 15 -8.42 -8.45 -2.67
CA LYS A 15 -9.29 -8.27 -1.49
C LYS A 15 -8.46 -7.98 -0.25
N GLY A 16 -7.46 -8.81 0.05
CA GLY A 16 -6.60 -8.62 1.23
C GLY A 16 -5.87 -7.27 1.21
N PHE A 17 -5.31 -6.89 0.06
CA PHE A 17 -4.65 -5.60 -0.10
C PHE A 17 -5.61 -4.41 0.08
N MET A 18 -6.81 -4.51 -0.48
CA MET A 18 -7.87 -3.50 -0.32
C MET A 18 -8.32 -3.33 1.12
N SER A 19 -8.54 -4.43 1.83
CA SER A 19 -8.91 -4.41 3.26
C SER A 19 -7.83 -3.75 4.10
N LEU A 20 -6.55 -4.06 3.86
CA LEU A 20 -5.43 -3.40 4.53
C LEU A 20 -5.44 -1.89 4.31
N LEU A 21 -5.61 -1.43 3.07
CA LEU A 21 -5.65 -0.01 2.73
C LEU A 21 -6.85 0.72 3.34
N ALA A 22 -8.03 0.10 3.35
CA ALA A 22 -9.22 0.70 3.96
C ALA A 22 -9.05 0.87 5.47
N LEU A 23 -8.60 -0.17 6.19
CA LEU A 23 -8.33 -0.10 7.63
C LEU A 23 -7.27 0.97 7.95
N THR A 24 -6.23 1.03 7.13
CA THR A 24 -5.14 2.00 7.24
C THR A 24 -5.63 3.44 7.09
N VAL A 25 -6.57 3.71 6.17
CA VAL A 25 -7.16 5.04 6.03
C VAL A 25 -8.00 5.38 7.26
N LEU A 26 -8.78 4.41 7.75
CA LEU A 26 -9.68 4.58 8.88
C LEU A 26 -8.97 4.72 10.24
N GLU A 27 -7.76 4.18 10.38
CA GLU A 27 -6.89 4.38 11.55
C GLU A 27 -6.63 5.86 11.83
N LYS A 28 -6.57 6.68 10.78
CA LYS A 28 -6.26 8.11 10.90
C LYS A 28 -7.43 8.90 11.44
N LYS A 29 -8.61 8.64 10.89
CA LYS A 29 -9.87 9.27 11.26
C LYS A 29 -11.03 8.55 10.57
N PRO A 30 -12.24 8.66 11.16
CA PRO A 30 -13.47 8.24 10.50
C PRO A 30 -13.67 8.89 9.13
N ARG A 31 -14.17 8.12 8.15
CA ARG A 31 -14.35 8.59 6.77
C ARG A 31 -15.59 8.01 6.11
N HIS A 32 -16.17 8.77 5.19
CA HIS A 32 -17.15 8.25 4.24
C HIS A 32 -16.46 7.39 3.18
N GLY A 33 -17.19 6.43 2.59
CA GLY A 33 -16.66 5.54 1.54
C GLY A 33 -15.95 6.27 0.39
N TYR A 34 -16.49 7.40 -0.08
CA TYR A 34 -15.83 8.22 -1.09
C TYR A 34 -14.51 8.85 -0.61
N GLY A 35 -14.46 9.31 0.64
CA GLY A 35 -13.23 9.82 1.26
C GLY A 35 -12.16 8.74 1.35
N ILE A 36 -12.54 7.50 1.65
CA ILE A 36 -11.62 6.37 1.70
C ILE A 36 -11.00 6.11 0.32
N MET A 37 -11.80 6.10 -0.75
CA MET A 37 -11.30 5.91 -2.12
C MET A 37 -10.32 7.02 -2.52
N LYS A 38 -10.64 8.27 -2.19
CA LYS A 38 -9.76 9.42 -2.45
C LYS A 38 -8.43 9.30 -1.68
N ASP A 39 -8.50 8.98 -0.39
CA ASP A 39 -7.30 8.81 0.44
C ASP A 39 -6.42 7.66 -0.09
N ILE A 40 -7.02 6.58 -0.59
CA ILE A 40 -6.30 5.47 -1.24
C ILE A 40 -5.63 5.92 -2.54
N LYS A 41 -6.34 6.68 -3.38
CA LYS A 41 -5.76 7.25 -4.61
C LYS A 41 -4.55 8.11 -4.29
N ASP A 42 -4.65 8.96 -3.26
CA ASP A 42 -3.55 9.82 -2.86
C ASP A 42 -2.39 8.97 -2.27
N LEU A 43 -2.70 7.90 -1.53
CA LEU A 43 -1.71 6.94 -1.00
C LEU A 43 -0.91 6.30 -2.13
N THR A 44 -1.57 5.97 -3.22
CA THR A 44 -0.97 5.36 -4.41
C THR A 44 -0.42 6.38 -5.41
N LEU A 45 -0.27 7.67 -5.04
CA LEU A 45 0.23 8.74 -5.92
C LEU A 45 -0.60 8.93 -7.19
N GLY A 46 -1.91 8.70 -7.11
CA GLY A 46 -2.81 8.79 -8.25
C GLY A 46 -2.68 7.66 -9.26
N LEU A 47 -1.77 6.70 -9.03
CA LEU A 47 -1.57 5.56 -9.92
C LEU A 47 -2.77 4.61 -9.92
N TRP A 48 -3.56 4.62 -8.84
CA TRP A 48 -4.65 3.67 -8.70
C TRP A 48 -5.75 4.15 -7.76
N GLU A 49 -7.00 4.08 -8.24
CA GLU A 49 -8.21 4.34 -7.47
C GLU A 49 -9.14 3.13 -7.57
N PRO A 50 -9.60 2.55 -6.45
CA PRO A 50 -10.48 1.38 -6.49
C PRO A 50 -11.88 1.76 -6.99
N PRO A 51 -12.54 0.90 -7.79
CA PRO A 51 -13.94 1.10 -8.16
C PRO A 51 -14.85 1.18 -6.93
N ALA A 52 -15.87 2.03 -6.99
CA ALA A 52 -16.82 2.20 -5.89
C ALA A 52 -17.47 0.87 -5.47
N SER A 53 -17.90 0.05 -6.44
CA SER A 53 -18.49 -1.26 -6.16
C SER A 53 -17.55 -2.15 -5.34
N THR A 54 -16.27 -2.21 -5.69
CA THR A 54 -15.27 -2.96 -4.93
C THR A 54 -15.06 -2.39 -3.55
N MET A 55 -14.96 -1.07 -3.41
CA MET A 55 -14.79 -0.43 -2.11
C MET A 55 -15.95 -0.75 -1.17
N TYR A 56 -17.19 -0.60 -1.62
CA TYR A 56 -18.34 -0.88 -0.77
C TYR A 56 -18.42 -2.35 -0.38
N THR A 57 -18.11 -3.29 -1.28
CA THR A 57 -18.00 -4.71 -0.91
C THR A 57 -16.92 -4.96 0.16
N ILE A 58 -15.80 -4.25 0.11
CA ILE A 58 -14.75 -4.36 1.14
C ILE A 58 -15.22 -3.79 2.47
N LEU A 59 -15.90 -2.64 2.46
CA LEU A 59 -16.43 -2.02 3.67
C LEU A 59 -17.52 -2.89 4.32
N ASP A 60 -18.38 -3.50 3.51
CA ASP A 60 -19.40 -4.43 4.00
C ASP A 60 -18.74 -5.65 4.67
N ASP A 61 -17.75 -6.27 4.00
CA ASP A 61 -16.99 -7.41 4.55
C ASP A 61 -16.25 -7.04 5.86
N LEU A 62 -15.62 -5.87 5.92
CA LEU A 62 -14.97 -5.39 7.15
C LEU A 62 -15.99 -5.13 8.28
N SER A 63 -17.19 -4.66 7.94
CA SER A 63 -18.25 -4.41 8.91
C SER A 63 -18.86 -5.71 9.43
N GLU A 64 -19.10 -6.69 8.56
CA GLU A 64 -19.60 -8.03 8.92
C GLU A 64 -18.61 -8.76 9.85
N ASN A 65 -17.32 -8.50 9.69
CA ASN A 65 -16.27 -9.07 10.54
C ASN A 65 -15.97 -8.24 11.81
N ASP A 66 -16.76 -7.21 12.12
CA ASP A 66 -16.60 -6.34 13.29
C ASP A 66 -15.23 -5.62 13.33
N LEU A 67 -14.66 -5.32 12.16
CA LEU A 67 -13.39 -4.58 12.05
C LEU A 67 -13.64 -3.07 11.90
N ILE A 68 -14.81 -2.69 11.41
CA ILE A 68 -15.26 -1.30 11.29
C ILE A 68 -16.71 -1.18 11.76
N HIS A 69 -17.09 0.03 12.16
CA HIS A 69 -18.46 0.37 12.53
C HIS A 69 -18.92 1.67 11.85
N ILE A 70 -20.24 1.87 11.78
CA ILE A 70 -20.84 3.10 11.27
C ILE A 70 -20.97 4.09 12.43
N ILE A 71 -20.27 5.23 12.34
CA ILE A 71 -20.27 6.28 13.38
C ILE A 71 -21.41 7.27 13.14
N GLU A 72 -21.69 7.58 11.87
CA GLU A 72 -22.80 8.45 11.48
C GLU A 72 -23.47 7.94 10.22
N GLU A 73 -24.79 8.06 10.17
CA GLU A 73 -25.59 7.82 8.98
C GLU A 73 -26.48 9.03 8.72
N LYS A 74 -26.22 9.76 7.62
CA LYS A 74 -27.05 10.90 7.20
C LYS A 74 -27.75 10.56 5.90
N VAL A 75 -29.08 10.68 5.90
CA VAL A 75 -29.89 10.61 4.69
C VAL A 75 -30.01 12.02 4.11
N LYS A 76 -29.41 12.26 2.95
CA LYS A 76 -29.60 13.52 2.21
C LYS A 76 -29.96 13.19 0.77
N ASP A 77 -31.07 13.76 0.28
CA ASP A 77 -31.55 13.57 -1.09
C ASP A 77 -31.66 12.09 -1.52
N LYS A 78 -32.31 11.26 -0.68
CA LYS A 78 -32.48 9.81 -0.86
C LYS A 78 -31.18 8.98 -0.90
N ARG A 79 -30.01 9.58 -0.63
CA ARG A 79 -28.73 8.87 -0.51
C ARG A 79 -28.27 8.84 0.94
N THR A 80 -28.08 7.63 1.44
CA THR A 80 -27.45 7.37 2.72
C THR A 80 -25.95 7.60 2.63
N ARG A 81 -25.41 8.50 3.45
CA ARG A 81 -23.96 8.65 3.64
C ARG A 81 -23.55 8.07 4.99
N LYS A 82 -22.85 6.94 4.94
CA LYS A 82 -22.26 6.27 6.10
C LYS A 82 -20.86 6.83 6.35
N VAL A 83 -20.54 7.17 7.59
CA VAL A 83 -19.18 7.39 8.09
C VAL A 83 -18.73 6.10 8.75
N TYR A 84 -17.60 5.57 8.32
CA TYR A 84 -16.99 4.37 8.89
C TYR A 84 -15.85 4.77 9.84
N GLY A 85 -15.63 3.99 10.88
CA GLY A 85 -14.45 4.06 11.75
C GLY A 85 -14.01 2.67 12.21
N LEU A 86 -12.77 2.56 12.70
CA LEU A 86 -12.25 1.29 13.22
C LEU A 86 -12.91 0.92 14.55
N THR A 87 -13.18 -0.36 14.75
CA THR A 87 -13.43 -0.93 16.08
C THR A 87 -12.09 -1.21 16.78
N PRO A 88 -12.07 -1.47 18.10
CA PRO A 88 -10.85 -1.94 18.77
C PRO A 88 -10.27 -3.21 18.13
N LYS A 89 -11.14 -4.13 17.70
CA LYS A 89 -10.74 -5.34 16.95
C LYS A 89 -10.12 -5.00 15.60
N GLY A 90 -10.65 -3.99 14.91
CA GLY A 90 -10.09 -3.46 13.66
C GLY A 90 -8.69 -2.89 13.82
N GLU A 91 -8.44 -2.13 14.89
CA GLU A 91 -7.11 -1.58 15.21
C GLU A 91 -6.08 -2.67 15.50
N GLU A 92 -6.45 -3.68 16.30
CA GLU A 92 -5.57 -4.82 16.58
C GLU A 92 -5.29 -5.64 15.32
N THR A 93 -6.32 -5.90 14.52
CA THR A 93 -6.19 -6.60 13.24
C THR A 93 -5.27 -5.86 12.28
N LEU A 94 -5.37 -4.54 12.19
CA LEU A 94 -4.49 -3.72 11.35
C LEU A 94 -3.02 -3.85 11.78
N LYS A 95 -2.73 -3.80 13.10
CA LYS A 95 -1.37 -3.96 13.63
C LYS A 95 -0.77 -5.31 13.24
N GLU A 96 -1.54 -6.39 13.39
CA GLU A 96 -1.09 -7.73 13.00
C GLU A 96 -0.93 -7.89 11.48
N LEU A 97 -1.85 -7.30 10.67
CA LEU A 97 -1.72 -7.31 9.22
C LEU A 97 -0.45 -6.58 8.75
N ILE A 98 -0.13 -5.43 9.33
CA ILE A 98 1.11 -4.68 9.01
C ILE A 98 2.34 -5.53 9.35
N LYS A 99 2.35 -6.20 10.50
CA LYS A 99 3.42 -7.10 10.92
C LYS A 99 3.59 -8.26 9.94
N LYS A 100 2.50 -8.95 9.59
CA LYS A 100 2.50 -10.08 8.65
C LYS A 100 2.94 -9.66 7.25
N GLN A 101 2.49 -8.51 6.77
CA GLN A 101 2.92 -7.95 5.50
C GLN A 101 4.43 -7.69 5.49
N ARG A 102 4.99 -7.18 6.59
CA ARG A 102 6.44 -6.96 6.74
C ARG A 102 7.22 -8.27 6.70
N GLU A 103 6.76 -9.30 7.41
CA GLU A 103 7.36 -10.64 7.38
C GLU A 103 7.37 -11.23 5.96
N MET A 104 6.23 -11.15 5.26
CA MET A 104 6.09 -11.64 3.88
C MET A 104 7.06 -10.94 2.93
N MET A 105 7.18 -9.61 3.04
CA MET A 105 8.05 -8.82 2.18
C MET A 105 9.53 -9.05 2.48
N LYS A 106 9.91 -9.33 3.73
CA LYS A 106 11.27 -9.81 4.07
C LYS A 106 11.57 -11.14 3.39
N GLY A 107 10.60 -12.06 3.38
CA GLY A 107 10.71 -13.32 2.64
C GLY A 107 10.88 -13.10 1.13
N MET A 108 10.04 -12.25 0.53
CA MET A 108 10.11 -11.93 -0.90
C MET A 108 11.43 -11.26 -1.27
N ARG A 109 11.96 -10.37 -0.42
CA ARG A 109 13.30 -9.80 -0.59
C ARG A 109 14.38 -10.87 -0.63
N SER A 110 14.36 -11.81 0.32
CA SER A 110 15.33 -12.90 0.39
C SER A 110 15.33 -13.71 -0.91
N ILE A 111 14.15 -14.00 -1.47
CA ILE A 111 14.01 -14.67 -2.76
C ILE A 111 14.60 -13.82 -3.89
N ILE A 112 14.26 -12.54 -3.97
CA ILE A 112 14.75 -11.65 -5.04
C ILE A 112 16.29 -11.53 -4.99
N VAL A 113 16.86 -11.30 -3.81
CA VAL A 113 18.30 -11.18 -3.57
C VAL A 113 19.01 -12.47 -3.97
N SER A 114 18.55 -13.62 -3.48
CA SER A 114 19.17 -14.92 -3.74
C SER A 114 19.00 -15.41 -5.19
N THR A 115 17.86 -15.12 -5.83
CA THR A 115 17.55 -15.60 -7.19
C THR A 115 18.20 -14.75 -8.28
N LEU A 116 18.34 -13.43 -8.06
CA LEU A 116 18.87 -12.51 -9.06
C LEU A 116 20.38 -12.22 -8.88
N GLY A 117 21.05 -12.85 -7.92
CA GLY A 117 22.46 -12.60 -7.63
C GLY A 117 22.73 -11.13 -7.25
N MET A 118 21.75 -10.50 -6.59
CA MET A 118 21.84 -9.14 -6.07
C MET A 118 22.39 -9.20 -4.64
N ASP A 119 23.13 -8.18 -4.22
CA ASP A 119 23.62 -8.09 -2.84
C ASP A 119 22.55 -7.48 -1.93
N GLU A 120 22.57 -7.80 -0.64
CA GLU A 120 21.65 -7.21 0.36
C GLU A 120 21.68 -5.67 0.38
N GLN A 121 22.80 -5.10 -0.09
CA GLN A 121 23.10 -3.68 -0.18
C GLN A 121 22.31 -2.98 -1.30
N ASP A 122 21.94 -3.73 -2.36
CA ASP A 122 21.16 -3.24 -3.50
C ASP A 122 19.68 -3.04 -3.14
N PHE A 123 19.22 -3.75 -2.11
CA PHE A 123 17.85 -3.73 -1.63
C PHE A 123 17.84 -3.75 -0.09
N PRO A 124 18.18 -2.69 0.65
CA PRO A 124 18.22 -2.75 2.11
C PRO A 124 16.83 -2.97 2.71
N ALA A 125 16.78 -3.55 3.91
CA ALA A 125 15.53 -3.81 4.61
C ALA A 125 14.73 -2.52 4.91
N GLU A 126 15.41 -1.39 5.09
CA GLU A 126 14.74 -0.08 5.32
C GLU A 126 13.92 0.38 4.12
N ASP A 127 14.33 0.06 2.89
CA ASP A 127 13.55 0.41 1.70
C ASP A 127 12.19 -0.29 1.72
N ILE A 128 12.12 -1.52 2.23
CA ILE A 128 10.91 -2.33 2.35
C ILE A 128 10.00 -1.82 3.47
N GLU A 129 10.57 -1.51 4.64
CA GLU A 129 9.81 -0.95 5.75
C GLU A 129 9.15 0.38 5.36
N GLN A 130 9.78 1.17 4.50
CA GLN A 130 9.22 2.43 3.99
C GLN A 130 8.37 2.26 2.71
N PHE A 131 8.50 1.13 2.00
CA PHE A 131 7.63 0.75 0.87
C PHE A 131 6.24 0.33 1.32
N ILE A 132 6.15 -0.35 2.48
CA ILE A 132 4.90 -0.89 3.06
C ILE A 132 4.27 0.10 4.03
N ASN A 133 5.07 1.06 4.53
CA ASN A 133 4.60 2.12 5.40
C ASN A 133 4.46 3.50 4.70
N PRO A 134 3.82 3.65 3.51
CA PRO A 134 3.22 4.92 3.12
C PRO A 134 2.25 5.55 4.15
N PRO A 135 1.55 4.81 5.05
CA PRO A 135 0.36 5.38 5.66
C PRO A 135 0.55 6.32 6.82
N ILE A 136 1.67 6.31 7.54
CA ILE A 136 1.89 7.36 8.57
C ILE A 136 1.95 8.76 7.92
N MET A 137 2.27 8.85 6.61
CA MET A 137 2.46 10.14 5.95
C MET A 137 1.17 10.77 5.40
N LEU A 138 0.27 10.02 4.76
CA LEU A 138 -0.87 10.67 4.09
C LEU A 138 -1.97 11.20 5.02
N GLY A 139 -2.10 10.63 6.22
CA GLY A 139 -3.05 11.15 7.22
C GLY A 139 -2.57 12.47 7.80
N LYS A 140 -1.25 12.61 7.94
CA LYS A 140 -0.62 13.88 8.29
C LYS A 140 -0.90 14.90 7.20
N LEU A 141 -0.74 14.60 5.92
CA LEU A 141 -0.92 15.59 4.83
C LEU A 141 -2.26 16.35 4.81
N GLU A 142 -3.38 15.79 5.28
CA GLU A 142 -4.64 16.56 5.32
C GLU A 142 -4.85 17.35 6.61
N ALA A 143 -4.35 16.86 7.74
CA ALA A 143 -4.51 17.48 9.06
C ALA A 143 -3.30 18.33 9.48
N ALA A 144 -2.21 18.26 8.72
CA ALA A 144 -0.96 18.96 8.94
C ALA A 144 -1.02 20.39 8.42
N SER A 145 -0.23 21.25 9.06
CA SER A 145 0.13 22.57 8.53
C SER A 145 0.77 22.44 7.14
N GLU A 146 0.65 23.49 6.31
CA GLU A 146 1.30 23.52 4.98
C GLU A 146 2.82 23.26 5.05
N GLU A 147 3.44 23.60 6.18
CA GLU A 147 4.86 23.41 6.45
C GLU A 147 5.22 21.93 6.66
N GLU A 148 4.45 21.23 7.48
CA GLU A 148 4.56 19.78 7.68
C GLU A 148 4.24 18.99 6.40
N LYS A 149 3.24 19.42 5.61
CA LYS A 149 2.94 18.84 4.29
C LYS A 149 4.15 18.94 3.37
N ARG A 150 4.77 20.11 3.31
CA ARG A 150 5.96 20.38 2.49
C ARG A 150 7.15 19.53 2.92
N GLU A 151 7.42 19.45 4.23
CA GLU A 151 8.50 18.62 4.78
C GLU A 151 8.31 17.15 4.37
N LEU A 152 7.07 16.66 4.42
CA LEU A 152 6.73 15.29 4.07
C LEU A 152 6.95 14.98 2.59
N LEU A 153 6.51 15.88 1.72
CA LEU A 153 6.69 15.77 0.28
C LEU A 153 8.17 15.83 -0.11
N GLU A 154 8.97 16.68 0.56
CA GLU A 154 10.41 16.73 0.33
C GLU A 154 11.13 15.45 0.78
N LYS A 155 10.79 14.90 1.95
CA LYS A 155 11.31 13.58 2.37
C LYS A 155 10.97 12.51 1.33
N ARG A 156 9.72 12.46 0.86
CA ARG A 156 9.30 11.49 -0.18
C ARG A 156 10.08 11.66 -1.49
N LYS A 157 10.29 12.90 -1.92
CA LYS A 157 11.10 13.22 -3.11
C LYS A 157 12.56 12.77 -2.96
N GLN A 158 13.17 12.96 -1.80
CA GLN A 158 14.54 12.48 -1.53
C GLN A 158 14.63 10.95 -1.60
N PHE A 159 13.67 10.23 -1.01
CA PHE A 159 13.62 8.77 -1.11
C PHE A 159 13.49 8.27 -2.56
N LEU A 160 12.60 8.88 -3.36
CA LEU A 160 12.46 8.51 -4.78
C LEU A 160 13.75 8.76 -5.56
N LYS A 161 14.45 9.88 -5.31
CA LYS A 161 15.75 10.15 -5.93
C LYS A 161 16.80 9.08 -5.58
N MET A 162 16.87 8.67 -4.33
CA MET A 162 17.77 7.60 -3.88
C MET A 162 17.48 6.28 -4.59
N ARG A 163 16.20 5.90 -4.72
CA ARG A 163 15.77 4.69 -5.42
C ARG A 163 16.11 4.73 -6.91
N ILE A 164 15.86 5.85 -7.59
CA ILE A 164 16.25 6.03 -8.99
C ILE A 164 17.76 5.83 -9.16
N LYS A 165 18.58 6.38 -8.25
CA LYS A 165 20.04 6.19 -8.28
C LYS A 165 20.41 4.70 -8.14
N ARG A 166 19.79 3.97 -7.22
CA ARG A 166 20.00 2.52 -7.06
C ARG A 166 19.62 1.73 -8.30
N PHE A 167 18.41 1.94 -8.84
CA PHE A 167 17.97 1.25 -10.05
C PHE A 167 18.85 1.52 -11.26
N LYS A 168 19.35 2.75 -11.42
CA LYS A 168 20.34 3.06 -12.46
C LYS A 168 21.63 2.26 -12.28
N SER A 169 22.14 2.15 -11.06
CA SER A 169 23.36 1.38 -10.78
C SER A 169 23.16 -0.11 -11.06
N MET A 170 22.01 -0.68 -10.66
CA MET A 170 21.68 -2.07 -10.97
C MET A 170 21.61 -2.31 -12.49
N LEU A 171 20.96 -1.41 -13.24
CA LEU A 171 20.88 -1.50 -14.69
C LEU A 171 22.26 -1.50 -15.34
N GLN A 172 23.13 -0.56 -14.96
CA GLN A 172 24.52 -0.48 -15.47
C GLN A 172 25.32 -1.77 -15.19
N ASN A 173 25.15 -2.37 -14.02
CA ASN A 173 25.82 -3.63 -13.69
C ASN A 173 25.33 -4.78 -14.59
N ILE A 174 24.03 -4.82 -14.89
CA ILE A 174 23.46 -5.82 -15.80
C ILE A 174 23.97 -5.60 -17.23
N GLU A 175 23.97 -4.36 -17.72
CA GLU A 175 24.48 -3.99 -19.06
C GLU A 175 25.94 -4.42 -19.21
N LYS A 176 26.79 -4.15 -18.21
CA LYS A 176 28.19 -4.56 -18.23
C LYS A 176 28.37 -6.08 -18.23
N LYS A 177 27.53 -6.82 -17.50
CA LYS A 177 27.55 -8.30 -17.52
C LYS A 177 27.16 -8.83 -18.91
N LEU A 178 26.15 -8.24 -19.55
CA LEU A 178 25.72 -8.62 -20.91
C LEU A 178 26.82 -8.35 -21.94
N GLU A 179 27.46 -7.17 -21.90
CA GLU A 179 28.58 -6.85 -22.81
C GLU A 179 29.74 -7.83 -22.69
N ASN A 180 30.07 -8.27 -21.47
CA ASN A 180 31.15 -9.23 -21.25
C ASN A 180 30.81 -10.62 -21.79
N LEU A 181 29.54 -11.03 -21.75
CA LEU A 181 29.11 -12.30 -22.32
C LEU A 181 29.13 -12.27 -23.85
N GLN A 182 28.71 -11.15 -24.46
CA GLN A 182 28.74 -10.95 -25.91
C GLN A 182 30.15 -10.85 -26.51
N LYS A 183 31.16 -10.49 -25.72
CA LYS A 183 32.58 -10.45 -26.15
C LYS A 183 33.28 -11.81 -26.10
N ASN A 184 32.65 -12.81 -25.46
CA ASN A 184 33.18 -14.16 -25.31
C ASN A 184 32.47 -15.18 -26.23
N GLU A 185 31.56 -14.72 -27.09
CA GLU A 185 31.02 -15.43 -28.27
C GLU A 185 31.78 -14.99 -29.53
#